data_AF-A0A938IRQ8-F1
#
_entry.id   AF-A0A938IRQ8-F1
#
_cell.length_a   1.000
_cell.length_b   1.000
_cell.length_c   1.000
_cell.angle_alpha   90.00
_cell.angle_beta   90.00
_cell.angle_gamma   90.00
#
_symmetry.space_group_name_H-M   'P 1'
#
loop_
_entity.id
_entity.type
_entity.pdbx_description
1 polymer ?
#
loop_
_entity_poly.entity_id
_entity_poly.type
_entity_poly.pdbx_seq_one_letter_code
_entity_poly.pdbx_strand_id
1 'polypeptide(L)'
;MTRTGRHAGNGIVLVAVLVVAALVAVIAAGLMFRMRAEVAASAAGNRGEQAYEAALSGMARAVAVLRLAPDDPTLWYDNPDIFLNQPVAYDGANFWYFTIYADPADPQQGLPRYGLTDEAGKINLNSAPAETLLALPNMTSELVDCLLDYRDSDSDTRQEGAEQDYYDNLDSPYVIANGPLTSLEELLMIKGFNARAVYGEDANRSGLLDANEDDGDERFPPDDRDGHVNCGLRALATVVSKEPNVDKGGRPRTNINADSPPSRVSGISTRTAEFIVLYRLEGNTFKHPSELLEMRYQLKQEHKEVQNARAGTWIESGVAGEQLAAVLDRLTTQPADRNRPLVGLVNVSTAPAEVLAALPGMDANLAQQIVDARRDLDAETKSSVAWLYTQNLLDAAAFKQVAPYLTARSLQYSVRCVGFGVPCGRYRVLEAVVDLGGGVPRAVYLRDISRLGLPFALNVESLERTR
;
A
#
# COMPACT_ATOMS: atom_id res chain seq x y z
N MET A 1 10.64 97.97 48.70
CA MET A 1 11.82 97.07 48.68
C MET A 1 11.53 95.98 49.70
N THR A 2 11.44 94.69 49.43
CA THR A 2 12.29 93.84 48.57
C THR A 2 11.62 92.46 48.33
N ARG A 3 11.63 92.03 47.06
CA ARG A 3 11.77 90.67 46.48
C ARG A 3 11.05 89.43 47.05
N THR A 4 10.11 88.95 46.22
CA THR A 4 9.86 87.57 45.74
C THR A 4 10.81 86.42 46.10
N GLY A 5 10.21 85.28 46.47
CA GLY A 5 10.82 83.94 46.42
C GLY A 5 9.74 82.84 46.46
N ARG A 6 9.11 82.55 45.31
CA ARG A 6 8.13 81.44 45.14
C ARG A 6 8.92 80.16 44.81
N HIS A 7 8.78 79.11 45.63
CA HIS A 7 9.30 77.78 45.30
C HIS A 7 8.49 77.18 44.14
N ALA A 8 9.04 77.23 42.93
CA ALA A 8 8.56 76.50 41.76
C ALA A 8 9.65 75.50 41.35
N GLY A 9 9.53 74.23 41.77
CA GLY A 9 10.59 73.24 41.50
C GLY A 9 10.25 71.75 41.65
N ASN A 10 9.06 71.34 42.11
CA ASN A 10 8.80 69.93 42.44
C ASN A 10 7.74 69.22 41.58
N GLY A 11 7.04 69.90 40.66
CA GLY A 11 6.02 69.28 39.78
C GLY A 11 6.56 68.65 38.49
N ILE A 12 7.61 69.24 37.91
CA ILE A 12 8.21 68.77 36.65
C ILE A 12 8.96 67.44 36.86
N VAL A 13 9.61 67.28 38.01
CA VAL A 13 10.33 66.04 38.36
C VAL A 13 9.36 64.85 38.45
N LEU A 14 8.17 65.05 39.04
CA LEU A 14 7.16 64.00 39.12
C LEU A 14 6.66 63.57 37.74
N VAL A 15 6.38 64.53 36.86
CA VAL A 15 5.94 64.25 35.48
C VAL A 15 7.03 63.50 34.71
N ALA A 16 8.30 63.91 34.82
CA ALA A 16 9.41 63.22 34.20
C ALA A 16 9.57 61.77 34.73
N VAL A 17 9.45 61.56 36.04
CA VAL A 17 9.49 60.24 36.65
C VAL A 17 8.32 59.36 36.19
N LEU A 18 7.11 59.92 36.09
CA LEU A 18 5.95 59.18 35.59
C LEU A 18 6.09 58.80 34.11
N VAL A 19 6.65 59.67 33.27
CA VAL A 19 6.93 59.37 31.87
C VAL A 19 7.97 58.27 31.74
N VAL A 20 9.07 58.34 32.50
CA VAL A 20 10.09 57.30 32.52
C VAL A 20 9.53 55.97 33.04
N ALA A 21 8.75 56.00 34.12
CA ALA A 21 8.09 54.80 34.66
C ALA A 21 7.10 54.19 33.66
N ALA A 22 6.33 55.02 32.94
CA ALA A 22 5.42 54.56 31.89
C ALA A 22 6.19 53.93 30.71
N LEU A 23 7.28 54.54 30.27
CA LEU A 23 8.13 53.97 29.21
C LEU A 23 8.75 52.63 29.63
N VAL A 24 9.27 52.54 30.87
CA VAL A 24 9.80 51.29 31.42
C VAL A 24 8.70 50.23 31.51
N ALA A 25 7.49 50.59 31.93
CA ALA A 25 6.36 49.66 31.99
C ALA A 25 5.95 49.16 30.60
N VAL A 26 5.94 50.03 29.58
CA VAL A 26 5.66 49.64 28.19
C VAL A 26 6.74 48.70 27.65
N ILE A 27 8.03 48.99 27.90
CA ILE A 27 9.14 48.13 27.51
C ILE A 27 9.05 46.77 28.22
N ALA A 28 8.80 46.76 29.53
CA ALA A 28 8.64 45.54 30.32
C ALA A 28 7.45 44.70 29.84
N ALA A 29 6.31 45.34 29.54
CA ALA A 29 5.14 44.66 28.97
C ALA A 29 5.45 44.08 27.58
N GLY A 30 6.16 44.82 26.73
CA GLY A 30 6.61 44.34 25.42
C GLY A 30 7.56 43.14 25.51
N LEU A 31 8.50 43.16 26.46
CA LEU A 31 9.41 42.04 26.71
C LEU A 31 8.66 40.81 27.24
N MET A 32 7.77 40.99 28.22
CA MET A 32 6.95 39.90 28.75
C MET A 32 6.06 39.26 27.67
N PHE A 33 5.47 40.07 26.78
CA PHE A 33 4.69 39.57 25.66
C PHE A 33 5.55 38.70 24.73
N ARG A 34 6.76 39.16 24.36
CA ARG A 34 7.70 38.39 23.52
C ARG A 34 8.14 37.09 24.19
N MET A 35 8.52 37.13 25.47
CA MET A 35 8.91 35.93 26.21
C MET A 35 7.77 34.91 26.30
N ARG A 36 6.52 35.36 26.53
CA ARG A 36 5.35 34.46 26.53
C ARG A 36 5.12 33.85 25.16
N ALA A 37 5.24 34.64 24.08
CA ALA A 37 5.12 34.14 22.72
C ALA A 37 6.20 33.10 22.39
N GLU A 38 7.45 33.34 22.81
CA GLU A 38 8.57 32.42 22.59
C GLU A 38 8.43 31.11 23.38
N VAL A 39 8.03 31.18 24.66
CA VAL A 39 7.73 29.98 25.47
C VAL A 39 6.57 29.19 24.86
N ALA A 40 5.51 29.86 24.40
CA ALA A 40 4.38 29.20 23.75
C ALA A 40 4.79 28.55 22.41
N ALA A 41 5.62 29.22 21.61
CA ALA A 41 6.16 28.68 20.37
C ALA A 41 7.07 27.47 20.62
N SER A 42 7.96 27.55 21.59
CA SER A 42 8.83 26.44 22.00
C SER A 42 8.01 25.24 22.51
N ALA A 43 7.01 25.48 23.36
CA ALA A 43 6.13 24.42 23.84
C ALA A 43 5.32 23.78 22.70
N ALA A 44 4.84 24.58 21.73
CA ALA A 44 4.12 24.06 20.57
C ALA A 44 5.04 23.24 19.64
N GLY A 45 6.27 23.70 19.41
CA GLY A 45 7.29 22.97 18.65
C GLY A 45 7.62 21.62 19.29
N ASN A 46 7.96 21.62 20.57
CA ASN A 46 8.29 20.39 21.30
C ASN A 46 7.13 19.39 21.29
N ARG A 47 5.88 19.83 21.45
CA ARG A 47 4.72 18.93 21.36
C ARG A 47 4.50 18.38 19.95
N GLY A 48 4.86 19.15 18.91
CA GLY A 48 4.84 18.65 17.53
C GLY A 48 5.84 17.51 17.32
N GLU A 49 7.04 17.64 17.88
CA GLU A 49 8.07 16.59 17.84
C GLU A 49 7.65 15.36 18.65
N GLN A 50 7.08 15.54 19.85
CA GLN A 50 6.57 14.40 20.63
C GLN A 50 5.45 13.64 19.92
N ALA A 51 4.55 14.36 19.22
CA ALA A 51 3.54 13.71 18.38
C ALA A 51 4.16 12.92 17.22
N TYR A 52 5.22 13.46 16.61
CA TYR A 52 5.96 12.79 15.54
C TYR A 52 6.64 11.51 16.05
N GLU A 53 7.32 11.56 17.19
CA GLU A 53 7.96 10.40 17.82
C GLU A 53 6.94 9.35 18.29
N ALA A 54 5.76 9.78 18.75
CA ALA A 54 4.65 8.87 19.03
C ALA A 54 4.19 8.15 17.76
N ALA A 55 4.04 8.86 16.63
CA ALA A 55 3.68 8.24 15.36
C ALA A 55 4.77 7.26 14.86
N LEU A 56 6.05 7.61 15.00
CA LEU A 56 7.18 6.72 14.70
C LEU A 56 7.20 5.47 15.59
N SER A 57 6.77 5.58 16.85
CA SER A 57 6.60 4.43 17.73
C SER A 57 5.57 3.44 17.19
N GLY A 58 4.48 3.95 16.60
CA GLY A 58 3.53 3.13 15.86
C GLY A 58 4.13 2.46 14.62
N MET A 59 4.93 3.19 13.83
CA MET A 59 5.65 2.60 12.69
C MET A 59 6.58 1.47 13.12
N ALA A 60 7.31 1.65 14.23
CA ALA A 60 8.14 0.60 14.81
C ALA A 60 7.31 -0.60 15.30
N ARG A 61 6.11 -0.37 15.87
CA ARG A 61 5.16 -1.44 16.24
C ARG A 61 4.72 -2.23 15.01
N ALA A 62 4.35 -1.58 13.91
CA ALA A 62 3.96 -2.25 12.66
C ALA A 62 5.08 -3.18 12.15
N VAL A 63 6.32 -2.68 12.10
CA VAL A 63 7.48 -3.51 11.72
C VAL A 63 7.69 -4.68 12.69
N ALA A 64 7.52 -4.47 13.99
CA ALA A 64 7.67 -5.53 14.98
C ALA A 64 6.62 -6.64 14.82
N VAL A 65 5.35 -6.28 14.58
CA VAL A 65 4.25 -7.23 14.32
C VAL A 65 4.55 -8.04 13.06
N LEU A 66 4.90 -7.36 11.96
CA LEU A 66 5.23 -7.99 10.69
C LEU A 66 6.45 -8.91 10.76
N ARG A 67 7.43 -8.63 11.64
CA ARG A 67 8.58 -9.53 11.85
C ARG A 67 8.24 -10.75 12.69
N LEU A 68 7.31 -10.62 13.63
CA LEU A 68 6.94 -11.70 14.54
C LEU A 68 6.08 -12.74 13.81
N ALA A 69 5.10 -12.27 13.03
CA ALA A 69 4.13 -13.12 12.37
C ALA A 69 3.67 -12.48 11.03
N PRO A 70 4.54 -12.45 10.00
CA PRO A 70 4.20 -11.85 8.70
C PRO A 70 3.02 -12.55 8.03
N ASP A 71 2.91 -13.87 8.23
CA ASP A 71 1.89 -14.71 7.60
C ASP A 71 0.61 -14.85 8.44
N ASP A 72 0.45 -14.05 9.52
CA ASP A 72 -0.73 -14.06 10.39
C ASP A 72 -1.54 -12.76 10.26
N PRO A 73 -2.55 -12.72 9.36
CA PRO A 73 -3.42 -11.56 9.19
C PRO A 73 -4.17 -11.16 10.47
N THR A 74 -4.39 -12.05 11.43
CA THR A 74 -5.13 -11.73 12.66
C THR A 74 -4.37 -10.72 13.54
N LEU A 75 -3.06 -10.59 13.33
CA LEU A 75 -2.22 -9.66 14.06
C LEU A 75 -2.02 -8.33 13.34
N TRP A 76 -1.86 -8.34 12.01
CA TRP A 76 -1.50 -7.13 11.26
C TRP A 76 -2.66 -6.51 10.48
N TYR A 77 -3.72 -7.26 10.14
CA TYR A 77 -4.83 -6.75 9.33
C TYR A 77 -5.76 -5.89 10.19
N ASP A 78 -6.55 -6.45 11.10
CA ASP A 78 -7.42 -5.64 11.96
C ASP A 78 -7.28 -6.09 13.40
N ASN A 79 -6.56 -5.30 14.20
CA ASN A 79 -6.27 -5.62 15.58
C ASN A 79 -6.28 -4.35 16.45
N PRO A 80 -7.46 -3.92 16.93
CA PRO A 80 -7.59 -2.75 17.80
C PRO A 80 -6.74 -2.87 19.08
N ASP A 81 -6.58 -4.06 19.64
CA ASP A 81 -5.81 -4.26 20.88
C ASP A 81 -4.33 -3.90 20.72
N ILE A 82 -3.79 -4.05 19.51
CA ILE A 82 -2.38 -3.76 19.17
C ILE A 82 -2.21 -2.37 18.55
N PHE A 83 -3.26 -1.83 17.92
CA PHE A 83 -3.13 -0.66 17.06
C PHE A 83 -3.97 0.54 17.46
N LEU A 84 -5.02 0.40 18.27
CA LEU A 84 -5.85 1.51 18.74
C LEU A 84 -5.31 2.09 20.06
N ASN A 85 -5.11 3.41 20.09
CA ASN A 85 -4.79 4.19 21.29
C ASN A 85 -3.68 3.59 22.17
N GLN A 86 -2.60 3.16 21.54
CA GLN A 86 -1.50 2.50 22.24
C GLN A 86 -0.65 3.52 23.00
N PRO A 87 -0.39 3.33 24.30
CA PRO A 87 0.39 4.27 25.09
C PRO A 87 1.87 4.24 24.69
N VAL A 88 2.47 5.42 24.58
CA VAL A 88 3.90 5.60 24.26
C VAL A 88 4.65 6.10 25.49
N ALA A 89 4.28 7.28 26.00
CA ALA A 89 5.01 7.93 27.08
C ALA A 89 4.15 8.96 27.82
N TYR A 90 4.61 9.34 29.01
CA TYR A 90 4.11 10.49 29.76
C TYR A 90 5.25 11.49 29.96
N ASP A 91 5.07 12.73 29.50
CA ASP A 91 6.12 13.77 29.55
C ASP A 91 6.05 14.67 30.80
N GLY A 92 5.19 14.33 31.77
CA GLY A 92 4.92 15.16 32.95
C GLY A 92 3.70 16.08 32.80
N ALA A 93 3.18 16.27 31.58
CA ALA A 93 1.99 17.06 31.31
C ALA A 93 1.00 16.39 30.34
N ASN A 94 1.50 15.57 29.40
CA ASN A 94 0.74 14.92 28.36
C ASN A 94 1.04 13.43 28.33
N PHE A 95 -0.01 12.65 28.09
CA PHE A 95 0.08 11.26 27.69
C PHE A 95 0.12 11.19 26.17
N TRP A 96 1.12 10.50 25.65
CA TRP A 96 1.34 10.31 24.22
C TRP A 96 0.90 8.92 23.81
N TYR A 97 0.17 8.85 22.70
CA TYR A 97 -0.38 7.63 22.14
C TYR A 97 -0.08 7.55 20.65
N PHE A 98 -0.16 6.34 20.10
CA PHE A 98 -0.30 6.16 18.67
C PHE A 98 -1.57 5.39 18.31
N THR A 99 -2.06 5.58 17.10
CA THR A 99 -3.04 4.70 16.47
C THR A 99 -2.63 4.41 15.04
N ILE A 100 -2.57 3.13 14.69
CA ILE A 100 -2.41 2.69 13.30
C ILE A 100 -3.80 2.42 12.73
N TYR A 101 -4.06 2.97 11.55
CA TYR A 101 -5.35 2.88 10.90
C TYR A 101 -5.22 2.59 9.41
N ALA A 102 -6.27 2.03 8.85
CA ALA A 102 -6.41 1.74 7.43
C ALA A 102 -7.85 1.96 6.96
N ASP A 103 -8.05 1.89 5.65
CA ASP A 103 -9.37 2.05 5.04
C ASP A 103 -10.31 0.97 5.63
N PRO A 104 -11.58 1.32 5.92
CA PRO A 104 -12.53 0.43 6.58
C PRO A 104 -12.83 -0.80 5.72
N ALA A 105 -13.10 -1.92 6.38
CA ALA A 105 -13.63 -3.11 5.69
C ALA A 105 -15.09 -2.91 5.25
N ASP A 106 -15.82 -2.06 5.99
CA ASP A 106 -17.20 -1.67 5.72
C ASP A 106 -17.34 -0.16 5.96
N PRO A 107 -17.37 0.65 4.89
CA PRO A 107 -17.48 2.11 5.00
C PRO A 107 -18.72 2.58 5.79
N GLN A 108 -19.79 1.78 5.86
CA GLN A 108 -21.03 2.16 6.56
C GLN A 108 -20.88 2.21 8.08
N GLN A 109 -19.84 1.60 8.64
CA GLN A 109 -19.60 1.59 10.08
C GLN A 109 -19.05 2.93 10.60
N GLY A 110 -18.56 3.80 9.71
CA GLY A 110 -18.04 5.12 10.08
C GLY A 110 -16.79 5.07 10.97
N LEU A 111 -16.11 3.93 11.03
CA LEU A 111 -14.88 3.74 11.79
C LEU A 111 -13.81 3.11 10.91
N PRO A 112 -12.53 3.52 11.05
CA PRO A 112 -11.46 2.92 10.27
C PRO A 112 -11.16 1.51 10.80
N ARG A 113 -10.47 0.73 9.98
CA ARG A 113 -9.84 -0.51 10.40
C ARG A 113 -8.55 -0.19 11.17
N TYR A 114 -8.21 -0.95 12.21
CA TYR A 114 -6.99 -0.71 12.99
C TYR A 114 -5.90 -1.72 12.60
N GLY A 115 -5.09 -1.37 11.61
CA GLY A 115 -3.95 -2.19 11.18
C GLY A 115 -3.37 -1.77 9.83
N LEU A 116 -2.75 -2.70 9.11
CA LEU A 116 -1.91 -2.43 7.93
C LEU A 116 -2.63 -2.81 6.63
N THR A 117 -2.26 -2.19 5.52
CA THR A 117 -2.78 -2.54 4.19
C THR A 117 -1.72 -3.29 3.40
N ASP A 118 -2.07 -4.45 2.83
CA ASP A 118 -1.20 -5.21 1.95
C ASP A 118 -1.17 -4.58 0.55
N GLU A 119 0.01 -4.18 0.09
CA GLU A 119 0.20 -3.60 -1.24
C GLU A 119 0.12 -4.66 -2.35
N ALA A 120 0.35 -5.94 -2.05
CA ALA A 120 0.08 -7.00 -3.01
C ALA A 120 -1.43 -7.17 -3.27
N GLY A 121 -2.30 -6.66 -2.39
CA GLY A 121 -3.75 -6.64 -2.62
C GLY A 121 -4.20 -5.62 -3.70
N LYS A 122 -3.28 -4.92 -4.36
CA LYS A 122 -3.56 -3.84 -5.32
C LYS A 122 -2.93 -4.13 -6.69
N ILE A 123 -3.44 -3.49 -7.74
CA ILE A 123 -2.85 -3.53 -9.09
C ILE A 123 -1.54 -2.75 -9.12
N ASN A 124 -0.46 -3.40 -9.55
CA ASN A 124 0.82 -2.72 -9.71
C ASN A 124 0.90 -1.96 -11.05
N LEU A 125 0.90 -0.63 -10.98
CA LEU A 125 0.94 0.26 -12.14
C LEU A 125 2.25 0.21 -12.92
N ASN A 126 3.32 -0.42 -12.41
CA ASN A 126 4.57 -0.60 -13.14
C ASN A 126 4.60 -1.87 -14.01
N SER A 127 3.59 -2.73 -13.90
CA SER A 127 3.58 -4.03 -14.60
C SER A 127 2.23 -4.44 -15.17
N ALA A 128 1.13 -3.82 -14.72
CA ALA A 128 -0.20 -4.13 -15.21
C ALA A 128 -0.32 -3.88 -16.73
N PRO A 129 -0.90 -4.82 -17.50
CA PRO A 129 -1.16 -4.62 -18.92
C PRO A 129 -2.30 -3.62 -19.14
N ALA A 130 -2.41 -3.07 -20.36
CA ALA A 130 -3.42 -2.08 -20.73
C ALA A 130 -4.85 -2.56 -20.41
N GLU A 131 -5.17 -3.82 -20.68
CA GLU A 131 -6.48 -4.42 -20.40
C GLU A 131 -6.85 -4.34 -18.90
N THR A 132 -5.90 -4.66 -18.01
CA THR A 132 -6.10 -4.56 -16.56
C THR A 132 -6.25 -3.12 -16.10
N LEU A 133 -5.48 -2.20 -16.70
CA LEU A 133 -5.58 -0.78 -16.36
C LEU A 133 -6.92 -0.19 -16.81
N LEU A 134 -7.43 -0.57 -17.98
CA LEU A 134 -8.75 -0.13 -18.49
C LEU A 134 -9.92 -0.68 -17.67
N ALA A 135 -9.73 -1.82 -17.00
CA ALA A 135 -10.74 -2.40 -16.13
C ALA A 135 -10.85 -1.70 -14.77
N LEU A 136 -9.89 -0.83 -14.41
CA LEU A 136 -9.97 -0.03 -13.19
C LEU A 136 -11.00 1.11 -13.36
N PRO A 137 -11.69 1.51 -12.28
CA PRO A 137 -12.64 2.61 -12.32
C PRO A 137 -12.01 3.92 -12.81
N ASN A 138 -12.74 4.66 -13.64
CA ASN A 138 -12.35 5.96 -14.18
C ASN A 138 -11.05 5.98 -15.03
N MET A 139 -10.56 4.82 -15.47
CA MET A 139 -9.42 4.72 -16.39
C MET A 139 -9.89 4.74 -17.85
N THR A 140 -9.58 5.82 -18.57
CA THR A 140 -9.87 5.94 -20.00
C THR A 140 -8.69 5.44 -20.84
N SER A 141 -8.93 5.18 -22.14
CA SER A 141 -7.87 4.86 -23.10
C SER A 141 -6.75 5.89 -23.10
N GLU A 142 -7.07 7.18 -23.08
CA GLU A 142 -6.07 8.26 -22.97
C GLU A 142 -5.23 8.16 -21.70
N LEU A 143 -5.85 7.96 -20.52
CA LEU A 143 -5.11 7.83 -19.26
C LEU A 143 -4.20 6.60 -19.26
N VAL A 144 -4.67 5.49 -19.83
CA VAL A 144 -3.88 4.27 -19.95
C VAL A 144 -2.70 4.47 -20.89
N ASP A 145 -2.92 5.00 -22.10
CA ASP A 145 -1.85 5.27 -23.06
C ASP A 145 -0.81 6.24 -22.48
N CYS A 146 -1.24 7.33 -21.83
CA CYS A 146 -0.34 8.29 -21.19
C CYS A 146 0.46 7.66 -20.04
N LEU A 147 -0.14 6.77 -19.23
CA LEU A 147 0.57 6.04 -18.18
C LEU A 147 1.58 5.05 -18.78
N LEU A 148 1.25 4.39 -19.88
CA LEU A 148 2.13 3.45 -20.54
C LEU A 148 3.35 4.15 -21.16
N ASP A 149 3.16 5.27 -21.86
CA ASP A 149 4.24 6.10 -22.42
C ASP A 149 5.13 6.62 -21.28
N TYR A 150 4.54 7.15 -20.20
CA TYR A 150 5.31 7.71 -19.09
C TYR A 150 6.23 6.69 -18.39
N ARG A 151 5.82 5.42 -18.34
CA ARG A 151 6.54 4.37 -17.59
C ARG A 151 7.47 3.50 -18.44
N ASP A 152 7.33 3.54 -19.76
CA ASP A 152 8.19 2.75 -20.65
C ASP A 152 9.50 3.49 -20.95
N SER A 153 10.46 2.78 -21.55
CA SER A 153 11.81 3.28 -21.74
C SER A 153 12.06 3.94 -23.09
N ASP A 154 11.08 3.86 -24.00
CA ASP A 154 11.25 4.35 -25.35
C ASP A 154 10.73 5.79 -25.47
N SER A 155 10.37 6.21 -26.67
CA SER A 155 9.82 7.55 -26.93
C SER A 155 8.76 7.47 -28.03
N ASP A 156 8.20 6.27 -28.25
CA ASP A 156 7.21 6.02 -29.27
C ASP A 156 5.82 6.32 -28.67
N THR A 157 5.29 7.49 -28.99
CA THR A 157 3.99 7.92 -28.45
C THR A 157 2.85 7.01 -28.92
N ARG A 158 2.05 6.49 -27.98
CA ARG A 158 0.81 5.75 -28.28
C ARG A 158 -0.28 6.65 -28.85
N GLN A 159 -1.38 6.05 -29.32
CA GLN A 159 -2.42 6.75 -30.06
C GLN A 159 -3.00 7.95 -29.29
N GLU A 160 -3.27 7.79 -28.00
CA GLU A 160 -3.76 8.87 -27.12
C GLU A 160 -2.73 9.27 -26.05
N GLY A 161 -1.50 8.79 -26.18
CA GLY A 161 -0.43 8.93 -25.21
C GLY A 161 0.26 10.29 -25.19
N ALA A 162 1.36 10.35 -24.44
CA ALA A 162 2.20 11.53 -24.30
C ALA A 162 3.62 11.16 -23.88
N GLU A 163 4.58 11.59 -24.69
CA GLU A 163 6.03 11.46 -24.46
C GLU A 163 6.66 12.80 -24.09
N GLN A 164 7.99 12.83 -23.93
CA GLN A 164 8.76 14.03 -23.55
C GLN A 164 8.38 15.29 -24.35
N ASP A 165 8.11 15.17 -25.66
CA ASP A 165 7.69 16.28 -26.52
C ASP A 165 6.43 17.01 -26.00
N TYR A 166 5.47 16.27 -25.42
CA TYR A 166 4.29 16.88 -24.82
C TYR A 166 4.67 17.69 -23.56
N TYR A 167 5.48 17.11 -22.69
CA TYR A 167 5.84 17.70 -21.40
C TYR A 167 6.78 18.92 -21.55
N ASP A 168 7.57 18.96 -22.63
CA ASP A 168 8.41 20.12 -22.98
C ASP A 168 7.60 21.37 -23.35
N ASN A 169 6.33 21.19 -23.78
CA ASN A 169 5.45 22.26 -24.22
C ASN A 169 4.46 22.75 -23.13
N LEU A 170 4.58 22.27 -21.89
CA LEU A 170 3.79 22.75 -20.76
C LEU A 170 4.24 24.15 -20.31
N ASP A 171 3.37 24.87 -19.60
CA ASP A 171 3.73 26.16 -18.98
C ASP A 171 4.91 26.04 -17.99
N SER A 172 5.04 24.86 -17.37
CA SER A 172 6.17 24.48 -16.53
C SER A 172 6.72 23.14 -17.01
N PRO A 173 7.66 23.14 -17.97
CA PRO A 173 8.24 21.93 -18.52
C PRO A 173 9.02 21.12 -17.48
N TYR A 174 9.03 19.80 -17.64
CA TYR A 174 9.86 18.90 -16.85
C TYR A 174 10.24 17.66 -17.66
N VAL A 175 11.29 16.97 -17.18
CA VAL A 175 11.77 15.72 -17.77
C VAL A 175 10.99 14.57 -17.16
N ILE A 176 10.40 13.73 -18.01
CA ILE A 176 9.73 12.51 -17.58
C ILE A 176 10.74 11.40 -17.33
N ALA A 177 10.35 10.42 -16.51
CA ALA A 177 11.27 9.40 -16.03
C ALA A 177 11.64 8.36 -17.11
N ASN A 178 10.74 8.09 -18.07
CA ASN A 178 10.79 6.97 -19.01
C ASN A 178 11.18 5.67 -18.30
N GLY A 179 10.42 5.38 -17.24
CA GLY A 179 10.70 4.26 -16.36
C GLY A 179 9.65 4.10 -15.26
N PRO A 180 9.82 3.06 -14.40
CA PRO A 180 8.84 2.73 -13.37
C PRO A 180 8.56 3.91 -12.43
N LEU A 181 7.29 4.13 -12.12
CA LEU A 181 6.84 5.08 -11.12
C LEU A 181 7.46 4.71 -9.77
N THR A 182 7.97 5.71 -9.06
CA THR A 182 8.53 5.57 -7.71
C THR A 182 7.52 5.89 -6.61
N SER A 183 6.47 6.63 -6.95
CA SER A 183 5.33 6.88 -6.07
C SER A 183 4.01 6.97 -6.85
N LEU A 184 2.89 6.76 -6.15
CA LEU A 184 1.57 6.87 -6.76
C LEU A 184 1.27 8.31 -7.21
N GLU A 185 1.78 9.32 -6.51
CA GLU A 185 1.55 10.73 -6.84
C GLU A 185 2.20 11.19 -8.13
N GLU A 186 3.13 10.42 -8.70
CA GLU A 186 3.62 10.68 -10.05
C GLU A 186 2.52 10.59 -11.08
N LEU A 187 1.40 9.91 -10.80
CA LEU A 187 0.20 10.00 -11.64
C LEU A 187 -0.25 11.45 -11.86
N LEU A 188 -0.12 12.33 -10.87
CA LEU A 188 -0.48 13.76 -11.02
C LEU A 188 0.46 14.53 -11.97
N MET A 189 1.57 13.90 -12.38
CA MET A 189 2.50 14.41 -13.39
C MET A 189 2.30 13.72 -14.75
N ILE A 190 1.27 12.90 -14.91
CA ILE A 190 0.94 12.27 -16.19
C ILE A 190 -0.22 13.03 -16.81
N LYS A 191 -0.13 13.29 -18.12
CA LYS A 191 -1.19 13.95 -18.88
C LYS A 191 -2.56 13.33 -18.56
N GLY A 192 -3.55 14.18 -18.28
CA GLY A 192 -4.95 13.81 -18.06
C GLY A 192 -5.29 13.38 -16.63
N PHE A 193 -4.33 12.88 -15.84
CA PHE A 193 -4.59 12.50 -14.46
C PHE A 193 -4.80 13.72 -13.56
N ASN A 194 -5.68 13.56 -12.57
CA ASN A 194 -5.99 14.61 -11.60
C ASN A 194 -6.26 14.00 -10.20
N ALA A 195 -6.47 14.87 -9.21
CA ALA A 195 -6.71 14.45 -7.83
C ALA A 195 -7.95 13.55 -7.68
N ARG A 196 -9.01 13.74 -8.48
CA ARG A 196 -10.22 12.92 -8.45
C ARG A 196 -9.97 11.50 -8.95
N ALA A 197 -9.11 11.32 -9.95
CA ALA A 197 -8.71 9.98 -10.41
C ALA A 197 -7.84 9.27 -9.36
N VAL A 198 -6.88 9.98 -8.76
CA VAL A 198 -5.90 9.38 -7.84
C VAL A 198 -6.47 9.12 -6.45
N TYR A 199 -7.19 10.08 -5.87
CA TYR A 199 -7.68 10.04 -4.49
C TYR A 199 -9.20 9.89 -4.38
N GLY A 200 -9.93 10.09 -5.47
CA GLY A 200 -11.39 10.09 -5.43
C GLY A 200 -11.94 11.29 -4.67
N GLU A 201 -12.93 11.02 -3.83
CA GLU A 201 -13.64 11.96 -2.95
C GLU A 201 -13.09 11.96 -1.51
N ASP A 202 -12.18 11.03 -1.17
CA ASP A 202 -11.53 10.94 0.14
C ASP A 202 -10.44 12.02 0.29
N ALA A 203 -10.84 13.25 0.63
CA ALA A 203 -9.96 14.42 0.63
C ALA A 203 -8.91 14.35 1.74
N ASN A 204 -9.26 13.81 2.90
CA ASN A 204 -8.36 13.70 4.05
C ASN A 204 -7.61 12.35 4.11
N ARG A 205 -7.88 11.43 3.17
CA ARG A 205 -7.29 10.09 3.11
C ARG A 205 -7.57 9.30 4.39
N SER A 206 -8.79 9.41 4.93
CA SER A 206 -9.24 8.62 6.07
C SER A 206 -9.86 7.30 5.63
N GLY A 207 -10.40 7.25 4.42
CA GLY A 207 -11.25 6.16 3.93
C GLY A 207 -12.63 6.14 4.57
N LEU A 208 -13.01 7.17 5.32
CA LEU A 208 -14.33 7.35 5.91
C LEU A 208 -15.11 8.37 5.10
N LEU A 209 -16.42 8.23 5.04
CA LEU A 209 -17.28 9.22 4.40
C LEU A 209 -17.46 10.42 5.33
N ASP A 210 -16.82 11.54 5.00
CA ASP A 210 -17.02 12.80 5.72
C ASP A 210 -18.23 13.58 5.18
N ALA A 211 -18.77 14.49 5.99
CA ALA A 211 -19.97 15.26 5.64
C ALA A 211 -19.79 16.21 4.44
N ASN A 212 -18.55 16.45 3.98
CA ASN A 212 -18.22 17.21 2.78
C ASN A 212 -17.86 16.33 1.58
N GLU A 213 -18.01 15.01 1.72
CA GLU A 213 -17.71 13.99 0.69
C GLU A 213 -19.00 13.25 0.28
N ASP A 214 -20.17 13.77 0.70
CA ASP A 214 -21.52 13.28 0.39
C ASP A 214 -22.49 14.48 0.22
N ASP A 215 -21.97 15.63 -0.25
CA ASP A 215 -22.73 16.87 -0.40
C ASP A 215 -22.74 17.44 -1.82
N GLY A 216 -22.32 16.65 -2.81
CA GLY A 216 -22.31 16.95 -4.23
C GLY A 216 -21.25 18.00 -4.58
N ASP A 217 -21.71 19.17 -4.99
CA ASP A 217 -20.82 20.30 -5.36
C ASP A 217 -20.84 21.42 -4.30
N GLU A 218 -21.39 21.19 -3.10
CA GLU A 218 -21.51 22.25 -2.09
C GLU A 218 -20.16 22.59 -1.45
N ARG A 219 -19.38 21.55 -1.12
CA ARG A 219 -18.00 21.69 -0.63
C ARG A 219 -17.06 20.84 -1.48
N PHE A 220 -15.77 21.16 -1.42
CA PHE A 220 -14.75 20.31 -2.04
C PHE A 220 -14.54 19.06 -1.16
N PRO A 221 -14.33 17.87 -1.74
CA PRO A 221 -14.25 17.58 -3.18
C PRO A 221 -15.62 17.35 -3.83
N PRO A 222 -15.75 17.56 -5.17
CA PRO A 222 -16.96 17.17 -5.88
C PRO A 222 -17.24 15.67 -5.74
N ASP A 223 -18.46 15.34 -5.30
CA ASP A 223 -18.94 13.98 -5.05
C ASP A 223 -20.27 13.66 -5.74
N ASP A 224 -20.67 12.40 -5.76
CA ASP A 224 -21.89 11.91 -6.42
C ASP A 224 -23.07 11.64 -5.47
N ARG A 225 -22.90 11.87 -4.16
CA ARG A 225 -23.90 11.65 -3.09
C ARG A 225 -24.48 10.24 -3.05
N ASP A 226 -23.69 9.23 -3.37
CA ASP A 226 -24.14 7.84 -3.35
C ASP A 226 -24.10 7.20 -1.94
N GLY A 227 -23.61 7.93 -0.94
CA GLY A 227 -23.43 7.44 0.43
C GLY A 227 -22.22 6.52 0.60
N HIS A 228 -21.30 6.46 -0.37
CA HIS A 228 -20.08 5.68 -0.34
C HIS A 228 -18.86 6.55 -0.67
N VAL A 229 -17.81 6.43 0.14
CA VAL A 229 -16.57 7.16 -0.16
C VAL A 229 -15.82 6.50 -1.31
N ASN A 230 -15.58 7.26 -2.38
CA ASN A 230 -14.70 6.84 -3.45
C ASN A 230 -13.24 7.20 -3.10
N CYS A 231 -12.38 6.22 -2.85
CA CYS A 231 -10.97 6.46 -2.52
C CYS A 231 -10.03 6.54 -3.75
N GLY A 232 -10.59 6.53 -4.96
CA GLY A 232 -9.84 6.60 -6.23
C GLY A 232 -8.83 5.46 -6.42
N LEU A 233 -7.87 5.67 -7.33
CA LEU A 233 -6.81 4.70 -7.62
C LEU A 233 -5.94 4.37 -6.39
N ARG A 234 -5.84 5.25 -5.38
CA ARG A 234 -5.09 4.97 -4.13
C ARG A 234 -5.53 3.69 -3.43
N ALA A 235 -6.82 3.38 -3.47
CA ALA A 235 -7.34 2.16 -2.86
C ALA A 235 -7.05 0.90 -3.70
N LEU A 236 -6.93 1.04 -5.02
CA LEU A 236 -6.89 -0.08 -5.96
C LEU A 236 -5.52 -0.35 -6.57
N ALA A 237 -4.60 0.62 -6.50
CA ALA A 237 -3.34 0.61 -7.23
C ALA A 237 -2.12 0.86 -6.34
N THR A 238 -0.98 0.34 -6.77
CA THR A 238 0.32 0.47 -6.11
C THR A 238 1.45 0.58 -7.15
N VAL A 239 2.64 0.99 -6.71
CA VAL A 239 3.86 0.99 -7.53
C VAL A 239 4.96 0.09 -6.96
N VAL A 240 4.72 -0.54 -5.80
CA VAL A 240 5.78 -1.18 -4.99
C VAL A 240 5.65 -2.70 -4.82
N SER A 241 4.54 -3.32 -5.23
CA SER A 241 4.29 -4.74 -4.94
C SER A 241 5.20 -5.69 -5.74
N LYS A 242 5.96 -6.53 -5.02
CA LYS A 242 6.91 -7.49 -5.60
C LYS A 242 7.21 -8.64 -4.65
N GLU A 243 7.44 -9.83 -5.19
CA GLU A 243 7.84 -11.02 -4.43
C GLU A 243 9.18 -11.60 -4.92
N PRO A 244 10.08 -12.04 -4.02
CA PRO A 244 11.26 -12.78 -4.42
C PRO A 244 10.84 -14.13 -5.02
N ASN A 245 11.50 -14.53 -6.11
CA ASN A 245 11.26 -15.80 -6.80
C ASN A 245 11.82 -17.01 -6.01
N VAL A 246 11.26 -17.24 -4.83
CA VAL A 246 11.67 -18.26 -3.85
C VAL A 246 10.45 -19.03 -3.33
N ASP A 247 10.66 -20.27 -2.90
CA ASP A 247 9.69 -21.09 -2.18
C ASP A 247 9.45 -20.55 -0.75
N LYS A 248 8.46 -21.12 -0.04
CA LYS A 248 8.16 -20.82 1.38
C LYS A 248 9.36 -20.97 2.32
N GLY A 249 10.32 -21.84 1.99
CA GLY A 249 11.58 -22.01 2.73
C GLY A 249 12.66 -20.99 2.38
N GLY A 250 12.35 -20.03 1.49
CA GLY A 250 13.27 -19.02 1.00
C GLY A 250 14.25 -19.51 -0.06
N ARG A 251 14.16 -20.75 -0.56
CA ARG A 251 15.06 -21.28 -1.60
C ARG A 251 14.60 -20.81 -2.99
N PRO A 252 15.51 -20.45 -3.92
CA PRO A 252 15.11 -20.08 -5.28
C PRO A 252 14.20 -21.14 -5.92
N ARG A 253 13.09 -20.71 -6.53
CA ARG A 253 12.20 -21.61 -7.27
C ARG A 253 12.96 -22.23 -8.45
N THR A 254 12.57 -23.42 -8.86
CA THR A 254 13.20 -24.10 -10.01
C THR A 254 12.51 -23.71 -11.30
N ASN A 255 13.28 -23.23 -12.28
CA ASN A 255 12.75 -22.93 -13.60
C ASN A 255 12.39 -24.23 -14.33
N ILE A 256 11.11 -24.44 -14.62
CA ILE A 256 10.61 -25.66 -15.28
C ILE A 256 11.08 -25.80 -16.72
N ASN A 257 11.45 -24.70 -17.36
CA ASN A 257 11.95 -24.67 -18.73
C ASN A 257 13.50 -24.78 -18.82
N ALA A 258 14.22 -24.81 -17.70
CA ALA A 258 15.69 -24.91 -17.71
C ALA A 258 16.18 -26.35 -17.95
N ASP A 259 17.39 -26.51 -18.47
CA ASP A 259 17.95 -27.82 -18.86
C ASP A 259 18.02 -28.84 -17.71
N SER A 260 18.20 -28.37 -16.46
CA SER A 260 18.21 -29.24 -15.29
C SER A 260 16.81 -29.73 -14.94
N PRO A 261 16.57 -31.05 -14.83
CA PRO A 261 15.25 -31.58 -14.53
C PRO A 261 14.82 -31.23 -13.09
N PRO A 262 13.53 -30.95 -12.84
CA PRO A 262 13.02 -30.69 -11.49
C PRO A 262 12.93 -31.96 -10.62
N SER A 263 13.46 -33.10 -11.06
CA SER A 263 13.48 -34.37 -10.30
C SER A 263 14.27 -34.31 -8.98
N ARG A 264 15.06 -33.24 -8.78
CA ARG A 264 15.77 -32.97 -7.52
C ARG A 264 15.01 -32.02 -6.58
N VAL A 265 13.83 -31.54 -7.00
CA VAL A 265 13.03 -30.60 -6.22
C VAL A 265 12.16 -31.38 -5.23
N SER A 266 12.46 -31.24 -3.94
CA SER A 266 11.67 -31.86 -2.87
C SER A 266 10.18 -31.51 -3.01
N GLY A 267 9.30 -32.50 -2.83
CA GLY A 267 7.84 -32.29 -2.90
C GLY A 267 7.25 -32.21 -4.31
N ILE A 268 8.06 -32.36 -5.37
CA ILE A 268 7.58 -32.62 -6.73
C ILE A 268 7.66 -34.13 -6.99
N SER A 269 6.57 -34.73 -7.49
CA SER A 269 6.53 -36.17 -7.75
C SER A 269 7.45 -36.56 -8.90
N THR A 270 8.00 -37.78 -8.87
CA THR A 270 8.80 -38.32 -9.98
C THR A 270 8.03 -38.29 -11.30
N ARG A 271 6.73 -38.62 -11.27
CA ARG A 271 5.83 -38.58 -12.42
C ARG A 271 5.75 -37.17 -13.03
N THR A 272 5.61 -36.14 -12.20
CA THR A 272 5.57 -34.75 -12.66
C THR A 272 6.90 -34.30 -13.24
N ALA A 273 8.01 -34.68 -12.62
CA ALA A 273 9.34 -34.37 -13.13
C ALA A 273 9.61 -35.04 -14.50
N GLU A 274 9.25 -36.32 -14.65
CA GLU A 274 9.34 -37.04 -15.92
C GLU A 274 8.45 -36.41 -17.01
N PHE A 275 7.22 -36.02 -16.67
CA PHE A 275 6.33 -35.31 -17.60
C PHE A 275 6.95 -34.00 -18.11
N ILE A 276 7.52 -33.19 -17.21
CA ILE A 276 8.18 -31.93 -17.59
C ILE A 276 9.34 -32.19 -18.54
N VAL A 277 10.18 -33.20 -18.26
CA VAL A 277 11.30 -33.57 -19.14
C VAL A 277 10.80 -33.98 -20.53
N LEU A 278 9.83 -34.91 -20.60
CA LEU A 278 9.28 -35.40 -21.86
C LEU A 278 8.62 -34.29 -22.67
N TYR A 279 7.84 -33.42 -22.03
CA TYR A 279 7.17 -32.31 -22.70
C TYR A 279 8.16 -31.33 -23.35
N ARG A 280 9.31 -31.11 -22.73
CA ARG A 280 10.40 -30.26 -23.26
C ARG A 280 11.20 -30.95 -24.36
N LEU A 281 11.46 -32.25 -24.25
CA LEU A 281 12.12 -33.03 -25.31
C LEU A 281 11.32 -33.01 -26.62
N GLU A 282 10.01 -32.81 -26.53
CA GLU A 282 9.11 -32.62 -27.67
C GLU A 282 9.12 -31.18 -28.24
N GLY A 283 9.99 -30.32 -27.72
CA GLY A 283 10.20 -28.94 -28.18
C GLY A 283 9.20 -27.94 -27.59
N ASN A 284 8.42 -28.32 -26.58
CA ASN A 284 7.45 -27.43 -25.96
C ASN A 284 8.03 -26.71 -24.73
N THR A 285 7.45 -25.56 -24.39
CA THR A 285 7.77 -24.77 -23.19
C THR A 285 6.51 -24.44 -22.43
N PHE A 286 6.65 -24.24 -21.12
CA PHE A 286 5.56 -23.82 -20.25
C PHE A 286 5.55 -22.30 -20.12
N LYS A 287 4.36 -21.69 -20.10
CA LYS A 287 4.19 -20.25 -19.83
C LYS A 287 4.10 -19.97 -18.34
N HIS A 288 3.48 -20.87 -17.58
CA HIS A 288 3.33 -20.77 -16.14
C HIS A 288 3.22 -22.18 -15.49
N PRO A 289 3.68 -22.40 -14.25
CA PRO A 289 3.56 -23.71 -13.58
C PRO A 289 2.13 -24.23 -13.43
N SER A 290 1.12 -23.35 -13.43
CA SER A 290 -0.31 -23.74 -13.41
C SER A 290 -0.71 -24.61 -14.61
N GLU A 291 -0.01 -24.52 -15.75
CA GLU A 291 -0.32 -25.32 -16.94
C GLU A 291 -0.25 -26.82 -16.67
N LEU A 292 0.56 -27.24 -15.70
CA LEU A 292 0.69 -28.64 -15.28
C LEU A 292 -0.61 -29.20 -14.68
N LEU A 293 -1.51 -28.37 -14.14
CA LEU A 293 -2.78 -28.83 -13.55
C LEU A 293 -3.58 -29.66 -14.55
N GLU A 294 -3.86 -30.93 -14.24
CA GLU A 294 -4.60 -31.87 -15.10
C GLU A 294 -4.06 -31.97 -16.54
N MET A 295 -2.79 -31.63 -16.77
CA MET A 295 -2.23 -31.60 -18.13
C MET A 295 -2.05 -33.02 -18.68
N ARG A 296 -2.49 -33.21 -19.92
CA ARG A 296 -2.28 -34.43 -20.70
C ARG A 296 -1.60 -34.08 -22.01
N TYR A 297 -0.64 -34.89 -22.43
CA TYR A 297 0.08 -34.71 -23.68
C TYR A 297 0.27 -36.04 -24.40
N GLN A 298 0.11 -36.02 -25.71
CA GLN A 298 0.36 -37.19 -26.55
C GLN A 298 1.76 -37.06 -27.18
N LEU A 299 2.63 -38.01 -26.86
CA LEU A 299 4.01 -38.01 -27.37
C LEU A 299 4.01 -38.14 -28.90
N LYS A 300 4.76 -37.28 -29.60
CA LYS A 300 4.92 -37.37 -31.06
C LYS A 300 6.05 -38.32 -31.43
N GLN A 301 7.06 -38.45 -30.56
CA GLN A 301 8.24 -39.28 -30.79
C GLN A 301 8.49 -40.26 -29.65
N GLU A 302 9.29 -41.28 -29.92
CA GLU A 302 9.73 -42.24 -28.90
C GLU A 302 10.98 -41.69 -28.18
N HIS A 303 10.92 -41.65 -26.85
CA HIS A 303 12.01 -41.16 -26.01
C HIS A 303 12.59 -42.33 -25.20
N LYS A 304 13.69 -42.91 -25.70
CA LYS A 304 14.31 -44.12 -25.11
C LYS A 304 14.85 -43.93 -23.69
N GLU A 305 14.98 -42.68 -23.25
CA GLU A 305 15.48 -42.28 -21.94
C GLU A 305 14.46 -42.51 -20.81
N VAL A 306 13.17 -42.64 -21.14
CA VAL A 306 12.08 -42.84 -20.17
C VAL A 306 11.32 -44.11 -20.51
N GLN A 307 11.13 -44.98 -19.51
CA GLN A 307 10.39 -46.24 -19.70
C GLN A 307 8.95 -45.97 -20.17
N ASN A 308 8.51 -46.71 -21.18
CA ASN A 308 7.17 -46.63 -21.79
C ASN A 308 6.83 -45.31 -22.52
N ALA A 309 7.81 -44.44 -22.82
CA ALA A 309 7.60 -43.22 -23.60
C ALA A 309 7.61 -43.50 -25.12
N ARG A 310 6.61 -44.23 -25.62
CA ARG A 310 6.44 -44.49 -27.06
C ARG A 310 5.63 -43.39 -27.74
N ALA A 311 5.91 -43.14 -29.03
CA ALA A 311 5.08 -42.25 -29.85
C ALA A 311 3.60 -42.69 -29.82
N GLY A 312 2.70 -41.72 -29.71
CA GLY A 312 1.26 -41.91 -29.59
C GLY A 312 0.75 -42.18 -28.16
N THR A 313 1.65 -42.38 -27.19
CA THR A 313 1.27 -42.61 -25.78
C THR A 313 0.80 -41.31 -25.12
N TRP A 314 -0.31 -41.39 -24.41
CA TRP A 314 -0.77 -40.30 -23.54
C TRP A 314 -0.02 -40.34 -22.21
N ILE A 315 0.62 -39.23 -21.88
CA ILE A 315 1.22 -38.99 -20.57
C ILE A 315 0.44 -37.90 -19.83
N GLU A 316 0.46 -37.94 -18.52
CA GLU A 316 -0.22 -36.94 -17.67
C GLU A 316 0.75 -36.42 -16.63
N SER A 317 0.63 -35.13 -16.31
CA SER A 317 1.51 -34.42 -15.37
C SER A 317 1.47 -34.98 -13.95
N GLY A 318 0.37 -35.63 -13.58
CA GLY A 318 0.12 -36.09 -12.20
C GLY A 318 -0.08 -34.95 -11.20
N VAL A 319 -0.37 -33.73 -11.68
CA VAL A 319 -0.67 -32.57 -10.84
C VAL A 319 -2.18 -32.39 -10.76
N ALA A 320 -2.74 -32.62 -9.58
CA ALA A 320 -4.13 -32.34 -9.21
C ALA A 320 -4.15 -31.46 -7.94
N GLY A 321 -5.31 -31.36 -7.28
CA GLY A 321 -5.54 -30.43 -6.17
C GLY A 321 -4.47 -30.46 -5.08
N GLU A 322 -4.13 -31.62 -4.53
CA GLU A 322 -3.16 -31.74 -3.43
C GLU A 322 -1.72 -31.37 -3.84
N GLN A 323 -1.34 -31.66 -5.10
CA GLN A 323 0.01 -31.40 -5.59
C GLN A 323 0.17 -29.98 -6.13
N LEU A 324 -0.92 -29.30 -6.46
CA LEU A 324 -0.91 -27.99 -7.09
C LEU A 324 -0.22 -26.94 -6.22
N ALA A 325 -0.50 -26.91 -4.91
CA ALA A 325 0.13 -25.97 -4.00
C ALA A 325 1.67 -26.14 -3.96
N ALA A 326 2.14 -27.38 -3.95
CA ALA A 326 3.56 -27.72 -3.97
C ALA A 326 4.24 -27.35 -5.30
N VAL A 327 3.54 -27.51 -6.43
CA VAL A 327 3.99 -27.10 -7.76
C VAL A 327 4.15 -25.58 -7.83
N LEU A 328 3.13 -24.83 -7.42
CA LEU A 328 3.14 -23.36 -7.48
C LEU A 328 4.16 -22.73 -6.51
N ASP A 329 4.42 -23.37 -5.37
CA ASP A 329 5.42 -22.90 -4.42
C ASP A 329 6.86 -23.06 -4.93
N ARG A 330 7.15 -24.17 -5.63
CA ARG A 330 8.53 -24.58 -5.93
C ARG A 330 8.99 -24.35 -7.35
N LEU A 331 8.05 -24.20 -8.28
CA LEU A 331 8.33 -24.11 -9.71
C LEU A 331 8.06 -22.69 -10.22
N THR A 332 8.79 -22.29 -11.25
CA THR A 332 8.64 -21.00 -11.94
C THR A 332 8.97 -21.17 -13.42
N THR A 333 8.54 -20.26 -14.27
CA THR A 333 9.00 -20.18 -15.68
C THR A 333 10.03 -19.08 -15.89
N GLN A 334 10.17 -18.19 -14.91
CA GLN A 334 11.14 -17.11 -14.92
C GLN A 334 12.52 -17.60 -14.50
N PRO A 335 13.62 -16.92 -14.89
CA PRO A 335 14.95 -17.20 -14.36
C PRO A 335 14.93 -17.22 -12.82
N ALA A 336 15.51 -18.29 -12.26
CA ALA A 336 15.58 -18.52 -10.82
C ALA A 336 16.64 -17.61 -10.16
N ASP A 337 16.41 -16.30 -10.16
CA ASP A 337 17.31 -15.30 -9.59
C ASP A 337 16.61 -14.56 -8.45
N ARG A 338 17.20 -14.59 -7.25
CA ARG A 338 16.69 -13.84 -6.09
C ARG A 338 16.71 -12.33 -6.31
N ASN A 339 17.58 -11.85 -7.21
CA ASN A 339 17.69 -10.43 -7.54
C ASN A 339 16.69 -9.99 -8.62
N ARG A 340 15.90 -10.92 -9.19
CA ARG A 340 14.82 -10.64 -10.12
C ARG A 340 13.49 -11.01 -9.47
N PRO A 341 12.90 -10.11 -8.66
CA PRO A 341 11.61 -10.36 -8.05
C PRO A 341 10.52 -10.44 -9.14
N LEU A 342 9.48 -11.21 -8.85
CA LEU A 342 8.23 -11.18 -9.60
C LEU A 342 7.49 -9.91 -9.18
N VAL A 343 7.00 -9.15 -10.16
CA VAL A 343 6.32 -7.87 -9.96
C VAL A 343 4.91 -7.98 -10.50
N GLY A 344 3.94 -7.35 -9.83
CA GLY A 344 2.57 -7.25 -10.33
C GLY A 344 1.66 -8.44 -10.03
N LEU A 345 2.09 -9.39 -9.21
CA LEU A 345 1.20 -10.43 -8.71
C LEU A 345 0.26 -9.85 -7.64
N VAL A 346 -1.03 -10.17 -7.76
CA VAL A 346 -2.08 -9.73 -6.84
C VAL A 346 -2.35 -10.79 -5.79
N ASN A 347 -2.33 -10.40 -4.53
CA ASN A 347 -2.63 -11.30 -3.43
C ASN A 347 -4.14 -11.55 -3.32
N VAL A 348 -4.56 -12.77 -3.69
CA VAL A 348 -5.97 -13.17 -3.68
C VAL A 348 -6.59 -13.19 -2.28
N SER A 349 -5.76 -13.29 -1.23
CA SER A 349 -6.22 -13.35 0.16
C SER A 349 -6.58 -11.97 0.72
N THR A 350 -6.10 -10.88 0.10
CA THR A 350 -6.26 -9.50 0.61
C THR A 350 -6.89 -8.54 -0.40
N ALA A 351 -6.76 -8.80 -1.70
CA ALA A 351 -7.27 -7.92 -2.75
C ALA A 351 -8.80 -7.69 -2.65
N PRO A 352 -9.29 -6.46 -2.85
CA PRO A 352 -10.72 -6.20 -2.94
C PRO A 352 -11.30 -6.76 -4.26
N ALA A 353 -12.63 -6.89 -4.33
CA ALA A 353 -13.30 -7.51 -5.47
C ALA A 353 -13.03 -6.74 -6.77
N GLU A 354 -12.94 -5.42 -6.69
CA GLU A 354 -12.66 -4.51 -7.80
C GLU A 354 -11.27 -4.76 -8.40
N VAL A 355 -10.26 -5.01 -7.56
CA VAL A 355 -8.90 -5.35 -8.02
C VAL A 355 -8.89 -6.72 -8.68
N LEU A 356 -9.58 -7.71 -8.12
CA LEU A 356 -9.68 -9.04 -8.72
C LEU A 356 -10.42 -9.02 -10.05
N ALA A 357 -11.52 -8.27 -10.14
CA ALA A 357 -12.32 -8.12 -11.37
C ALA A 357 -11.56 -7.40 -12.50
N ALA A 358 -10.51 -6.65 -12.17
CA ALA A 358 -9.64 -6.03 -13.17
C ALA A 358 -8.63 -7.02 -13.81
N LEU A 359 -8.45 -8.20 -13.23
CA LEU A 359 -7.49 -9.19 -13.74
C LEU A 359 -8.03 -9.96 -14.96
N PRO A 360 -7.18 -10.30 -15.95
CA PRO A 360 -7.61 -11.05 -17.11
C PRO A 360 -8.22 -12.41 -16.73
N GLY A 361 -9.42 -12.69 -17.23
CA GLY A 361 -10.15 -13.92 -16.94
C GLY A 361 -10.93 -13.92 -15.62
N MET A 362 -11.04 -12.78 -14.93
CA MET A 362 -11.91 -12.60 -13.77
C MET A 362 -13.00 -11.57 -14.04
N ASP A 363 -14.26 -11.93 -13.76
CA ASP A 363 -15.37 -10.97 -13.76
C ASP A 363 -15.75 -10.56 -12.34
N ALA A 364 -16.63 -9.54 -12.22
CA ALA A 364 -17.06 -9.01 -10.93
C ALA A 364 -17.77 -10.06 -10.05
N ASN A 365 -18.48 -11.03 -10.65
CA ASN A 365 -19.19 -12.07 -9.91
C ASN A 365 -18.22 -13.07 -9.30
N LEU A 366 -17.30 -13.59 -10.11
CA LEU A 366 -16.22 -14.47 -9.64
C LEU A 366 -15.35 -13.77 -8.59
N ALA A 367 -15.00 -12.50 -8.80
CA ALA A 367 -14.24 -11.72 -7.84
C ALA A 367 -14.95 -11.63 -6.48
N GLN A 368 -16.25 -11.35 -6.47
CA GLN A 368 -17.04 -11.32 -5.24
C GLN A 368 -17.11 -12.70 -4.57
N GLN A 369 -17.33 -13.77 -5.36
CA GLN A 369 -17.33 -15.15 -4.84
C GLN A 369 -16.01 -15.53 -4.18
N ILE A 370 -14.87 -15.10 -4.74
CA ILE A 370 -13.54 -15.29 -4.14
C ILE A 370 -13.43 -14.54 -2.81
N VAL A 371 -13.86 -13.28 -2.76
CA VAL A 371 -13.83 -12.45 -1.54
C VAL A 371 -14.73 -13.02 -0.44
N ASP A 372 -15.88 -13.59 -0.81
CA ASP A 372 -16.78 -14.23 0.14
C ASP A 372 -16.21 -15.56 0.63
N ALA A 373 -15.77 -16.43 -0.29
CA ALA A 373 -15.24 -17.75 0.04
C ALA A 373 -13.99 -17.69 0.93
N ARG A 374 -13.11 -16.70 0.72
CA ARG A 374 -11.90 -16.58 1.55
C ARG A 374 -12.20 -16.22 3.01
N ARG A 375 -13.38 -15.73 3.38
CA ARG A 375 -13.67 -15.37 4.79
C ARG A 375 -13.59 -16.58 5.71
N ASP A 376 -14.06 -17.73 5.24
CA ASP A 376 -14.20 -18.96 6.03
C ASP A 376 -12.98 -19.90 5.93
N LEU A 377 -11.99 -19.57 5.11
CA LEU A 377 -10.79 -20.40 4.94
C LEU A 377 -9.75 -20.17 6.03
N ASP A 378 -9.11 -21.25 6.45
CA ASP A 378 -7.99 -21.24 7.39
C ASP A 378 -6.69 -20.69 6.73
N ALA A 379 -5.72 -20.33 7.57
CA ALA A 379 -4.46 -19.73 7.13
C ALA A 379 -3.59 -20.69 6.28
N GLU A 380 -3.64 -22.00 6.54
CA GLU A 380 -2.87 -22.98 5.77
C GLU A 380 -3.42 -23.09 4.35
N THR A 381 -4.74 -23.16 4.19
CA THR A 381 -5.39 -23.18 2.88
C THR A 381 -5.13 -21.88 2.10
N LYS A 382 -5.20 -20.71 2.76
CA LYS A 382 -4.94 -19.39 2.15
C LYS A 382 -3.49 -19.17 1.73
N SER A 383 -2.55 -19.99 2.22
CA SER A 383 -1.13 -19.84 1.95
C SER A 383 -0.70 -20.23 0.52
N SER A 384 -1.65 -20.62 -0.34
CA SER A 384 -1.41 -20.92 -1.75
C SER A 384 -2.65 -20.59 -2.58
N VAL A 385 -2.47 -19.99 -3.75
CA VAL A 385 -3.58 -19.70 -4.68
C VAL A 385 -4.32 -20.96 -5.18
N ALA A 386 -3.76 -22.15 -4.96
CA ALA A 386 -4.35 -23.44 -5.31
C ALA A 386 -5.77 -23.64 -4.74
N TRP A 387 -6.13 -22.94 -3.64
CA TRP A 387 -7.45 -23.04 -3.04
C TRP A 387 -8.59 -22.63 -3.98
N LEU A 388 -8.33 -21.76 -4.96
CA LEU A 388 -9.34 -21.38 -5.96
C LEU A 388 -9.84 -22.59 -6.76
N TYR A 389 -8.94 -23.53 -7.06
CA TYR A 389 -9.30 -24.78 -7.71
C TYR A 389 -9.84 -25.82 -6.72
N THR A 390 -9.19 -26.00 -5.56
CA THR A 390 -9.62 -27.05 -4.61
C THR A 390 -10.95 -26.77 -3.92
N GLN A 391 -11.37 -25.50 -3.83
CA GLN A 391 -12.69 -25.09 -3.36
C GLN A 391 -13.74 -25.05 -4.47
N ASN A 392 -13.41 -25.51 -5.68
CA ASN A 392 -14.29 -25.53 -6.86
C ASN A 392 -14.82 -24.16 -7.28
N LEU A 393 -14.08 -23.07 -7.01
CA LEU A 393 -14.42 -21.76 -7.56
C LEU A 393 -14.02 -21.65 -9.03
N LEU A 394 -12.93 -22.32 -9.41
CA LEU A 394 -12.43 -22.37 -10.77
C LEU A 394 -12.21 -23.81 -11.23
N ASP A 395 -12.56 -24.08 -12.48
CA ASP A 395 -12.10 -25.30 -13.14
C ASP A 395 -10.61 -25.18 -13.54
N ALA A 396 -10.03 -26.28 -14.02
CA ALA A 396 -8.62 -26.31 -14.39
C ALA A 396 -8.26 -25.36 -15.56
N ALA A 397 -9.20 -25.07 -16.46
CA ALA A 397 -8.96 -24.19 -17.61
C ALA A 397 -8.94 -22.72 -17.18
N ALA A 398 -9.95 -22.30 -16.41
CA ALA A 398 -10.04 -20.97 -15.84
C ALA A 398 -8.89 -20.69 -14.86
N PHE A 399 -8.55 -21.65 -14.00
CA PHE A 399 -7.42 -21.53 -13.07
C PHE A 399 -6.09 -21.25 -13.80
N LYS A 400 -5.84 -21.93 -14.92
CA LYS A 400 -4.63 -21.71 -15.73
C LYS A 400 -4.52 -20.31 -16.30
N GLN A 401 -5.65 -19.68 -16.63
CA GLN A 401 -5.70 -18.33 -17.16
C GLN A 401 -5.41 -17.28 -16.09
N VAL A 402 -5.96 -17.46 -14.89
CA VAL A 402 -5.87 -16.43 -13.83
C VAL A 402 -4.64 -16.57 -12.93
N ALA A 403 -4.15 -17.79 -12.68
CA ALA A 403 -3.04 -18.06 -11.76
C ALA A 403 -1.76 -17.25 -12.04
N PRO A 404 -1.37 -16.93 -13.30
CA PRO A 404 -0.19 -16.11 -13.57
C PRO A 404 -0.21 -14.69 -12.99
N TYR A 405 -1.39 -14.19 -12.62
CA TYR A 405 -1.56 -12.84 -12.07
C TYR A 405 -1.70 -12.82 -10.55
N LEU A 406 -1.64 -13.98 -9.90
CA LEU A 406 -1.99 -14.13 -8.48
C LEU A 406 -0.81 -14.56 -7.64
N THR A 407 -0.83 -14.13 -6.38
CA THR A 407 -0.02 -14.66 -5.29
C THR A 407 -0.89 -14.88 -4.05
N ALA A 408 -0.32 -15.54 -3.05
CA ALA A 408 -0.89 -15.71 -1.72
C ALA A 408 0.00 -15.04 -0.65
N ARG A 409 0.96 -14.22 -1.07
CA ARG A 409 2.01 -13.64 -0.22
C ARG A 409 1.86 -12.13 -0.13
N SER A 410 2.19 -11.60 1.04
CA SER A 410 2.21 -10.17 1.36
C SER A 410 3.59 -9.78 1.86
N LEU A 411 4.24 -8.82 1.21
CA LEU A 411 5.62 -8.43 1.53
C LEU A 411 5.81 -6.92 1.63
N GLN A 412 4.96 -6.13 0.99
CA GLN A 412 4.95 -4.68 1.11
C GLN A 412 3.65 -4.26 1.78
N TYR A 413 3.76 -3.43 2.82
CA TYR A 413 2.63 -3.02 3.63
C TYR A 413 2.59 -1.50 3.76
N SER A 414 1.45 -0.91 3.48
CA SER A 414 1.16 0.48 3.79
C SER A 414 0.75 0.61 5.26
N VAL A 415 1.32 1.61 5.92
CA VAL A 415 1.10 1.94 7.32
C VAL A 415 0.73 3.42 7.39
N ARG A 416 -0.46 3.72 7.90
CA ARG A 416 -0.83 5.07 8.34
C ARG A 416 -0.92 5.09 9.85
N CYS A 417 -0.24 6.05 10.46
CA CYS A 417 -0.14 6.15 11.91
C CYS A 417 -0.36 7.59 12.36
N VAL A 418 -1.29 7.78 13.29
CA VAL A 418 -1.46 9.04 14.01
C VAL A 418 -0.80 8.93 15.38
N GLY A 419 0.16 9.81 15.66
CA GLY A 419 0.71 10.02 17.00
C GLY A 419 0.07 11.26 17.61
N PHE A 420 -0.44 11.18 18.84
CA PHE A 420 -1.18 12.28 19.45
C PHE A 420 -1.02 12.37 20.97
N GLY A 421 -1.20 13.58 21.51
CA GLY A 421 -1.02 13.89 22.92
C GLY A 421 -2.31 14.37 23.59
N VAL A 422 -2.60 13.84 24.78
CA VAL A 422 -3.73 14.23 25.63
C VAL A 422 -3.20 14.85 26.93
N PRO A 423 -3.68 16.03 27.38
CA PRO A 423 -4.80 16.81 26.85
C PRO A 423 -4.42 17.88 25.82
N CYS A 424 -3.15 17.99 25.41
CA CYS A 424 -2.73 19.10 24.52
C CYS A 424 -3.35 19.07 23.11
N GLY A 425 -3.93 17.94 22.67
CA GLY A 425 -4.59 17.79 21.37
C GLY A 425 -3.64 17.89 20.18
N ARG A 426 -2.32 17.80 20.41
CA ARG A 426 -1.31 17.85 19.35
C ARG A 426 -1.19 16.48 18.70
N TYR A 427 -1.10 16.46 17.37
CA TYR A 427 -1.00 15.22 16.61
C TYR A 427 -0.06 15.37 15.41
N ARG A 428 0.41 14.22 14.90
CA ARG A 428 1.08 14.03 13.62
C ARG A 428 0.53 12.79 12.95
N VAL A 429 0.32 12.86 11.64
CA VAL A 429 -0.10 11.72 10.82
C VAL A 429 1.00 11.38 9.84
N LEU A 430 1.53 10.18 9.96
CA LEU A 430 2.58 9.66 9.10
C LEU A 430 2.04 8.53 8.22
N GLU A 431 2.49 8.51 6.98
CA GLU A 431 2.25 7.43 6.03
C GLU A 431 3.59 6.83 5.59
N ALA A 432 3.68 5.51 5.57
CA ALA A 432 4.87 4.80 5.11
C ALA A 432 4.49 3.51 4.40
N VAL A 433 5.37 3.07 3.49
CA VAL A 433 5.35 1.71 2.94
C VAL A 433 6.56 0.96 3.48
N VAL A 434 6.34 -0.22 4.04
CA VAL A 434 7.39 -1.10 4.56
C VAL A 434 7.54 -2.31 3.66
N ASP A 435 8.74 -2.56 3.15
CA ASP A 435 9.14 -3.72 2.35
C ASP A 435 9.89 -4.76 3.20
N LEU A 436 9.35 -5.97 3.27
CA LEU A 436 9.92 -7.12 3.97
C LEU A 436 10.65 -8.10 3.03
N GLY A 437 10.57 -7.91 1.72
CA GLY A 437 11.05 -8.88 0.72
C GLY A 437 12.58 -9.12 0.75
N GLY A 438 13.34 -8.17 1.29
CA GLY A 438 14.81 -8.23 1.38
C GLY A 438 15.39 -8.90 2.63
N GLY A 439 14.56 -9.49 3.50
CA GLY A 439 14.98 -10.15 4.76
C GLY A 439 15.25 -9.20 5.94
N VAL A 440 15.47 -7.91 5.67
CA VAL A 440 15.42 -6.82 6.67
C VAL A 440 14.32 -5.86 6.25
N PRO A 441 13.37 -5.50 7.13
CA PRO A 441 12.35 -4.51 6.83
C PRO A 441 12.98 -3.17 6.43
N ARG A 442 12.47 -2.57 5.36
CA ARG A 442 12.90 -1.25 4.89
C ARG A 442 11.69 -0.37 4.63
N ALA A 443 11.73 0.87 5.10
CA ALA A 443 10.77 1.86 4.63
C ALA A 443 11.13 2.23 3.18
N VAL A 444 10.19 2.03 2.25
CA VAL A 444 10.32 2.48 0.86
C VAL A 444 10.24 4.00 0.81
N TYR A 445 9.26 4.56 1.53
CA TYR A 445 9.16 5.98 1.82
C TYR A 445 8.47 6.19 3.18
N LEU A 446 8.62 7.40 3.72
CA LEU A 446 7.88 7.90 4.87
C LEU A 446 7.53 9.36 4.62
N ARG A 447 6.28 9.74 4.90
CA ARG A 447 5.73 11.07 4.62
C ARG A 447 4.91 11.57 5.80
N ASP A 448 4.98 12.88 6.04
CA ASP A 448 4.10 13.58 6.97
C ASP A 448 2.88 14.11 6.19
N ILE A 449 1.72 13.53 6.48
CA ILE A 449 0.43 13.91 5.87
C ILE A 449 -0.47 14.66 6.86
N SER A 450 0.09 15.19 7.96
CA SER A 450 -0.68 15.92 9.00
C SER A 450 -1.48 17.12 8.45
N ARG A 451 -1.11 17.64 7.28
CA ARG A 451 -1.84 18.73 6.61
C ARG A 451 -3.23 18.32 6.11
N LEU A 452 -3.48 17.02 5.93
CA LEU A 452 -4.78 16.49 5.56
C LEU A 452 -5.76 16.46 6.75
N GLY A 453 -5.27 16.77 7.96
CA GLY A 453 -6.08 16.79 9.16
C GLY A 453 -5.97 15.50 9.96
N LEU A 454 -6.89 15.36 10.91
CA LEU A 454 -7.01 14.18 11.76
C LEU A 454 -7.97 13.19 11.08
N PRO A 455 -7.60 11.92 10.89
CA PRO A 455 -8.38 10.97 10.09
C PRO A 455 -9.69 10.51 10.75
N PHE A 456 -9.84 10.68 12.05
CA PHE A 456 -11.05 10.35 12.80
C PHE A 456 -11.06 11.10 14.13
N ALA A 457 -12.24 11.28 14.73
CA ALA A 457 -12.37 11.95 16.01
C ALA A 457 -11.70 11.14 17.15
N LEU A 458 -10.82 11.79 17.92
CA LEU A 458 -10.24 11.20 19.12
C LEU A 458 -11.23 11.25 20.28
N ASN A 459 -11.59 10.11 20.87
CA ASN A 459 -12.40 10.06 22.08
C ASN A 459 -11.54 10.32 23.33
N VAL A 460 -11.22 11.60 23.56
CA VAL A 460 -10.37 12.03 24.67
C VAL A 460 -10.92 11.58 26.01
N GLU A 461 -12.23 11.70 26.24
CA GLU A 461 -12.86 11.31 27.52
C GLU A 461 -12.65 9.84 27.86
N SER A 462 -12.72 8.94 26.87
CA SER A 462 -12.43 7.52 27.09
C SER A 462 -10.99 7.32 27.54
N LEU A 463 -10.03 8.03 26.93
CA LEU A 463 -8.61 7.91 27.26
C LEU A 463 -8.25 8.50 28.62
N GLU A 464 -9.00 9.50 29.07
CA GLU A 464 -8.84 10.05 30.42
C GLU A 464 -9.40 9.13 31.51
N ARG A 465 -10.40 8.29 31.18
CA ARG A 465 -11.01 7.33 32.12
C ARG A 465 -10.20 6.04 32.29
N THR A 466 -9.39 5.66 31.31
CA THR A 466 -8.49 4.50 31.38
C THR A 466 -7.16 4.79 32.11
N ARG A 467 -7.01 6.02 32.64
CA ARG A 467 -5.92 6.42 33.55
C ARG A 467 -6.15 5.84 34.94
#